data_AF-A0A935AZP2-F1
#
_entry.id   AF-A0A935AZP2-F1
#
_cell.length_a   1.000
_cell.length_b   1.000
_cell.length_c   1.000
_cell.angle_alpha   90.00
_cell.angle_beta   90.00
_cell.angle_gamma   90.00
#
_symmetry.space_group_name_H-M   'P 1'
#
loop_
_entity.id
_entity.type
_entity.pdbx_description
1 polymer ?
#
loop_
_entity_poly.entity_id
_entity_poly.type
_entity_poly.pdbx_seq_one_letter_code
_entity_poly.pdbx_strand_id
1 'polypeptide(L)'
;MLPTTVGAPRFIVAGAGLVADFSRQRVSVATLDLLGQWPMKWIFASRIRDMYEGGIANPTESRQVPSIRRCSAPGAPHADLVLAERSRVLDFAEAVRGGRILGSNGEPF
;
A
#
# COMPACT_ATOMS: atom_id res chain seq x y z
N MET A 1 9.83 10.76 -9.46
CA MET A 1 10.93 9.96 -10.04
C MET A 1 11.59 9.24 -8.87
N LEU A 2 11.43 7.93 -8.74
CA LEU A 2 12.10 7.16 -7.66
C LEU A 2 13.55 6.91 -8.06
N PRO A 3 14.53 7.01 -7.14
CA PRO A 3 15.93 6.87 -7.47
C PRO A 3 16.20 5.44 -7.96
N THR A 4 16.81 5.33 -9.13
CA THR A 4 17.29 4.07 -9.69
C THR A 4 18.61 3.73 -9.00
N THR A 5 18.61 2.75 -8.11
CA THR A 5 19.81 2.24 -7.46
C THR A 5 20.65 1.49 -8.50
N VAL A 6 21.63 2.19 -9.06
CA VAL A 6 22.68 1.58 -9.89
C VAL A 6 23.53 0.70 -8.97
N GLY A 7 23.47 -0.62 -9.17
CA GLY A 7 24.45 -1.56 -8.62
C GLY A 7 24.01 -2.48 -7.46
N ALA A 8 22.71 -2.68 -7.21
CA ALA A 8 22.33 -3.76 -6.30
C ALA A 8 22.70 -5.13 -6.93
N PRO A 9 23.33 -6.07 -6.20
CA PRO A 9 23.53 -7.43 -6.70
C PRO A 9 22.16 -7.98 -7.12
N ARG A 10 22.09 -8.69 -8.25
CA ARG A 10 20.86 -8.97 -9.03
C ARG A 10 19.68 -9.60 -8.26
N PHE A 11 19.91 -10.06 -7.03
CA PHE A 11 18.93 -10.65 -6.12
C PHE A 11 18.52 -9.73 -4.95
N ILE A 12 19.05 -8.52 -4.85
CA ILE A 12 18.76 -7.56 -3.78
C ILE A 12 18.00 -6.38 -4.34
N VAL A 13 16.89 -6.02 -3.70
CA VAL A 13 16.10 -4.83 -4.01
C VAL A 13 15.96 -3.99 -2.75
N ALA A 14 16.23 -2.69 -2.85
CA ALA A 14 16.09 -1.74 -1.76
C ALA A 14 15.05 -0.66 -2.08
N GLY A 15 14.26 -0.28 -1.09
CA GLY A 15 13.24 0.76 -1.23
C GLY A 15 12.46 0.98 0.07
N ALA A 16 12.00 2.21 0.31
CA ALA A 16 11.24 2.59 1.51
C ALA A 16 11.91 2.19 2.85
N GLY A 17 13.25 2.26 2.92
CA GLY A 17 14.01 1.85 4.12
C GLY A 17 14.12 0.33 4.33
N LEU A 18 13.64 -0.47 3.38
CA LEU A 18 13.67 -1.93 3.43
C LEU A 18 14.65 -2.49 2.40
N VAL A 19 15.22 -3.65 2.73
CA VAL A 19 16.04 -4.46 1.82
C VAL A 19 15.41 -5.85 1.70
N ALA A 20 15.05 -6.23 0.48
CA ALA A 20 14.63 -7.58 0.15
C ALA A 20 15.80 -8.32 -0.51
N ASP A 21 16.27 -9.39 0.14
CA ASP A 21 17.38 -10.23 -0.34
C ASP A 21 16.87 -11.62 -0.74
N PHE A 22 16.90 -11.89 -2.04
CA PHE A 22 16.47 -13.15 -2.65
C PHE A 22 17.64 -14.12 -2.93
N SER A 23 18.85 -13.83 -2.47
CA SER A 23 20.06 -14.62 -2.79
C SER A 23 20.03 -16.06 -2.27
N ARG A 24 19.20 -16.36 -1.27
CA ARG A 24 19.05 -17.70 -0.67
C ARG A 24 17.85 -18.48 -1.23
N GLN A 25 17.23 -18.00 -2.29
CA GLN A 25 16.14 -18.70 -2.97
C GLN A 25 16.70 -19.66 -4.03
N ARG A 26 16.02 -20.77 -4.29
CA ARG A 26 16.41 -21.76 -5.32
C ARG A 26 16.06 -21.28 -6.73
N VAL A 27 16.54 -20.10 -7.09
CA VAL A 27 16.31 -19.47 -8.40
C VAL A 27 17.62 -18.97 -8.97
N SER A 28 17.84 -19.23 -10.25
CA SER A 28 19.00 -18.70 -10.95
C SER A 28 18.69 -17.31 -11.49
N VAL A 29 19.74 -16.59 -11.88
CA VAL A 29 19.61 -15.32 -12.62
C VAL A 29 18.79 -15.51 -13.90
N ALA A 30 19.06 -16.57 -14.66
CA ALA A 30 18.32 -16.88 -15.88
C ALA A 30 16.83 -17.16 -15.58
N THR A 31 16.52 -17.78 -14.45
CA THR A 31 15.14 -18.00 -13.99
C THR A 31 14.43 -16.68 -13.72
N LEU A 32 15.09 -15.73 -13.06
CA LEU A 32 14.52 -14.40 -12.82
C LEU A 32 14.29 -13.64 -14.13
N ASP A 33 15.19 -13.76 -15.09
CA ASP A 33 15.04 -13.14 -16.41
C ASP A 33 13.83 -13.71 -17.16
N LEU A 34 13.65 -15.04 -17.13
CA LEU A 34 12.49 -15.70 -17.72
C LEU A 34 11.19 -15.24 -17.06
N LEU A 35 11.15 -15.12 -15.72
CA LEU A 35 10.01 -14.56 -15.01
C LEU A 35 9.74 -13.10 -15.41
N GLY A 36 10.80 -12.32 -15.64
CA GLY A 36 10.70 -10.92 -16.09
C GLY A 36 10.21 -10.75 -17.52
N GLN A 37 10.46 -11.74 -18.38
CA GLN A 37 10.01 -11.80 -19.77
C GLN A 37 8.58 -12.33 -19.93
N TRP A 38 7.97 -12.82 -18.85
CA TRP A 38 6.63 -13.39 -18.91
C TRP A 38 5.62 -12.33 -19.41
N PRO A 39 4.89 -12.56 -20.54
CA PRO A 39 4.06 -11.52 -21.17
C PRO A 39 2.96 -10.96 -20.27
N MET A 40 2.63 -11.68 -19.20
CA MET A 40 1.69 -11.24 -18.17
C MET A 40 2.12 -9.95 -17.46
N LYS A 41 3.37 -9.49 -17.57
CA LYS A 41 3.83 -8.23 -16.95
C LYS A 41 2.92 -7.03 -17.30
N TRP A 42 2.45 -6.93 -18.54
CA TRP A 42 1.53 -5.88 -18.97
C TRP A 42 0.12 -6.06 -18.40
N ILE A 43 -0.35 -7.31 -18.32
CA ILE A 43 -1.67 -7.66 -17.74
C ILE A 43 -1.68 -7.38 -16.24
N PHE A 44 -0.60 -7.73 -15.52
CA PHE A 44 -0.47 -7.43 -14.10
C PHE A 44 -0.44 -5.92 -13.86
N ALA A 45 0.35 -5.16 -14.64
CA ALA A 45 0.38 -3.71 -14.52
C ALA A 45 -1.01 -3.08 -14.75
N SER A 46 -1.73 -3.56 -15.77
CA SER A 46 -3.10 -3.11 -16.06
C SER A 46 -4.07 -3.46 -14.93
N ARG A 47 -4.05 -4.70 -14.42
CA ARG A 47 -4.94 -5.13 -13.33
C ARG A 47 -4.63 -4.45 -12.01
N ILE A 48 -3.36 -4.19 -11.72
CA ILE A 48 -2.94 -3.42 -10.55
C ILE A 48 -3.44 -1.97 -10.67
N ARG A 49 -3.32 -1.36 -11.85
CA ARG A 49 -3.86 -0.01 -12.10
C ARG A 49 -5.37 0.03 -11.92
N ASP A 50 -6.09 -0.87 -12.61
CA ASP A 50 -7.55 -0.99 -12.51
C ASP A 50 -7.98 -1.18 -11.06
N MET A 51 -7.32 -2.08 -10.33
CA MET A 51 -7.51 -2.22 -8.89
C MET A 51 -7.37 -0.87 -8.20
N TYR A 52 -6.25 -0.15 -8.34
CA TYR A 52 -6.03 1.15 -7.67
C TYR A 52 -7.07 2.23 -8.04
N GLU A 53 -7.59 2.20 -9.27
CA GLU A 53 -8.56 3.17 -9.79
C GLU A 53 -10.01 2.88 -9.38
N GLY A 54 -10.29 1.74 -8.73
CA GLY A 54 -11.65 1.38 -8.33
C GLY A 54 -12.29 0.25 -9.14
N GLY A 55 -11.51 -0.47 -9.94
CA GLY A 55 -11.97 -1.68 -10.60
C GLY A 55 -12.41 -2.77 -9.63
N ILE A 56 -13.28 -3.67 -10.12
CA ILE A 56 -13.75 -4.85 -9.38
C ILE A 56 -12.65 -5.92 -9.38
N ALA A 57 -11.75 -5.80 -8.41
CA ALA A 57 -10.65 -6.75 -8.21
C ALA A 57 -11.07 -8.01 -7.43
N ASN A 58 -12.21 -7.99 -6.73
CA ASN A 58 -12.83 -9.18 -6.11
C ASN A 58 -14.09 -9.57 -6.93
N PRO A 59 -13.94 -10.40 -7.97
CA PRO A 59 -15.05 -10.75 -8.85
C PRO A 59 -16.07 -11.69 -8.18
N THR A 60 -15.65 -12.54 -7.24
CA THR A 60 -16.54 -13.49 -6.57
C THR A 60 -17.56 -12.79 -5.67
N GLU A 61 -17.22 -11.61 -5.15
CA GLU A 61 -18.15 -10.76 -4.39
C GLU A 61 -18.66 -9.56 -5.19
N SER A 62 -18.20 -9.38 -6.44
CA SER A 62 -18.44 -8.18 -7.24
C SER A 62 -18.07 -6.88 -6.52
N ARG A 63 -16.89 -6.87 -5.87
CA ARG A 63 -16.43 -5.74 -5.04
C ARG A 63 -15.06 -5.20 -5.44
N GLN A 64 -14.88 -3.92 -5.12
CA GLN A 64 -13.57 -3.28 -5.06
C GLN A 64 -12.76 -3.83 -3.87
N VAL A 65 -11.43 -3.79 -3.97
CA VAL A 65 -10.52 -4.22 -2.89
C VAL A 65 -9.86 -2.99 -2.25
N PRO A 66 -9.75 -2.85 -0.92
CA PRO A 66 -9.04 -1.72 -0.32
C PRO A 66 -7.58 -1.63 -0.74
N SER A 67 -7.03 -0.42 -0.89
CA SER A 67 -5.60 -0.26 -1.19
C SER A 67 -5.03 0.97 -0.49
N ILE A 68 -3.81 0.88 0.04
CA ILE A 68 -3.12 1.99 0.75
C ILE A 68 -3.07 3.28 -0.09
N ARG A 69 -2.92 3.17 -1.42
CA ARG A 69 -2.89 4.33 -2.32
C ARG A 69 -4.24 5.05 -2.42
N ARG A 70 -5.36 4.34 -2.27
CA ARG A 70 -6.71 4.94 -2.26
C ARG A 70 -6.95 5.85 -1.06
N CYS A 71 -6.24 5.61 0.05
CA CYS A 71 -6.43 6.37 1.29
C CYS A 71 -5.62 7.67 1.36
N SER A 72 -4.79 7.96 0.34
CA SER A 72 -3.78 9.02 0.40
C SER A 72 -3.55 9.77 -0.92
N ALA A 73 -4.12 9.32 -2.04
CA ALA A 73 -3.94 9.95 -3.34
C ALA A 73 -5.14 10.87 -3.70
N PRO A 74 -4.89 12.13 -4.12
CA PRO A 74 -5.95 12.97 -4.69
C PRO A 74 -6.62 12.28 -5.88
N GLY A 75 -7.95 12.24 -5.89
CA GLY A 75 -8.75 11.62 -6.97
C GLY A 75 -8.96 10.11 -6.85
N ALA A 76 -8.51 9.46 -5.77
CA ALA A 76 -8.88 8.07 -5.51
C ALA A 76 -10.37 7.92 -5.15
N PRO A 77 -11.02 6.80 -5.50
CA PRO A 77 -12.40 6.53 -5.10
C PRO A 77 -12.60 6.67 -3.58
N HIS A 78 -13.61 7.43 -3.18
CA HIS A 78 -13.99 7.66 -1.78
C HIS A 78 -12.90 8.32 -0.92
N ALA A 79 -11.91 8.98 -1.52
CA ALA A 79 -10.82 9.64 -0.79
C ALA A 79 -11.34 10.71 0.19
N ASP A 80 -12.41 11.42 -0.17
CA ASP A 80 -13.11 12.39 0.67
C ASP A 80 -13.64 11.76 1.97
N LEU A 81 -14.34 10.62 1.87
CA LEU A 81 -14.85 9.90 3.04
C LEU A 81 -13.71 9.38 3.93
N VAL A 82 -12.66 8.83 3.31
CA VAL A 82 -11.49 8.31 4.05
C VAL A 82 -10.75 9.43 4.77
N LEU A 83 -10.51 10.57 4.12
CA LEU A 83 -9.81 11.69 4.73
C LEU A 83 -10.63 12.32 5.86
N ALA A 84 -11.94 12.47 5.68
CA ALA A 84 -12.83 12.95 6.73
C ALA A 84 -12.78 12.05 7.97
N GLU A 85 -12.88 10.74 7.78
CA GLU A 85 -12.84 9.79 8.90
C GLU A 85 -11.46 9.75 9.57
N ARG A 86 -10.36 9.85 8.80
CA ARG A 86 -9.00 9.95 9.36
C ARG A 86 -8.84 11.21 10.21
N SER A 87 -9.39 12.34 9.79
CA SER A 87 -9.39 13.58 10.59
C SER A 87 -10.17 13.37 11.89
N ARG A 88 -11.38 12.81 11.81
CA ARG A 88 -12.22 12.54 12.98
C ARG A 88 -11.51 11.64 14.01
N VAL A 89 -10.84 10.59 13.54
CA VAL A 89 -10.09 9.66 14.41
C VAL A 89 -8.86 10.34 15.02
N LEU A 90 -8.15 11.17 14.25
CA LEU A 90 -7.01 11.94 14.76
C LEU A 90 -7.45 12.91 15.86
N ASP A 91 -8.49 13.70 15.61
CA ASP A 91 -9.03 14.67 16.56
C ASP A 91 -9.46 14.01 17.86
N PHE A 92 -10.15 12.86 17.75
CA PHE A 92 -10.53 12.07 18.91
C PHE A 92 -9.30 11.58 19.68
N ALA A 93 -8.31 10.99 19.00
CA ALA A 93 -7.12 10.45 19.64
C ALA A 93 -6.27 11.55 20.32
N GLU A 94 -6.18 12.74 19.72
CA GLU A 94 -5.53 13.90 20.33
C GLU A 94 -6.32 14.44 21.52
N ALA A 95 -7.66 14.45 21.45
CA ALA A 95 -8.50 14.87 22.56
C ALA A 95 -8.40 13.90 23.76
N VAL A 96 -8.32 12.59 23.50
CA VAL A 96 -8.06 11.57 24.53
C VAL A 96 -6.67 11.76 25.13
N ARG A 97 -5.60 11.76 24.31
CA ARG A 97 -4.22 11.91 24.81
C ARG A 97 -3.98 13.25 25.51
N GLY A 98 -4.70 14.29 25.11
CA GLY A 98 -4.64 15.62 25.70
C GLY A 98 -5.53 15.81 26.92
N GLY A 99 -6.24 14.77 27.39
CA GLY A 99 -7.12 14.85 28.56
C GLY A 99 -8.37 15.73 28.37
N ARG A 100 -8.72 16.08 27.13
CA ARG A 100 -9.96 16.81 26.81
C ARG A 100 -11.19 15.90 26.85
N ILE A 101 -10.99 14.62 26.54
CA ILE A 101 -12.01 13.58 26.68
C ILE A 101 -11.71 12.83 27.99
N LEU A 102 -12.69 12.82 28.88
CA LEU A 102 -12.60 12.22 30.21
C LEU A 102 -13.41 10.93 30.29
N GLY A 103 -12.94 9.99 31.10
CA GLY A 103 -13.68 8.79 31.47
C GLY A 103 -14.90 9.12 32.31
N SER A 104 -15.76 8.12 32.53
CA SER A 104 -16.98 8.28 33.34
C SER A 104 -16.72 8.65 34.81
N ASN A 105 -15.50 8.44 35.29
CA ASN A 105 -15.03 8.85 36.61
C ASN A 105 -14.53 10.31 36.67
N GLY A 106 -14.54 11.03 35.53
CA GLY A 106 -14.05 12.41 35.44
C GLY A 106 -12.53 12.53 35.29
N GLU A 107 -11.80 11.40 35.24
CA GLU A 107 -10.35 11.40 35.03
C GLU A 107 -10.02 11.27 33.54
N PRO A 108 -8.85 11.74 33.09
CA PRO A 108 -8.34 11.42 31.76
C PRO A 108 -8.32 9.89 31.51
N PHE A 109 -8.58 9.50 30.28
CA PHE A 109 -8.50 8.10 29.82
C PHE A 109 -7.08 7.53 29.89
#